data_AF-A0A0G0BGP0-F1
#
_entry.id   AF-A0A0G0BGP0-F1
#
_cell.length_a   1.000
_cell.length_b   1.000
_cell.length_c   1.000
_cell.angle_alpha   90.00
_cell.angle_beta   90.00
_cell.angle_gamma   90.00
#
_symmetry.space_group_name_H-M   'P 1'
#
loop_
_entity.id
_entity.type
_entity.pdbx_description
1 polymer ?
#
loop_
_entity_poly.entity_id
_entity_poly.type
_entity_poly.pdbx_seq_one_letter_code
_entity_poly.pdbx_strand_id
1 'polypeptide(L)'
;MDNHYLPNFDKEKSKAYTPIGVRNLFQNAVDSENGNIEAVFKNKHKNKNLIELYHASFLALSIKKWLGKEYTLYPDDSPDVYFLDNKNNEAFPVEIMELYFHENNSSKIDYKKLAQHIFDKKGLINFPQCHLLIASRIVEKNFNISELYREIKKFSWYFERIWFSVYTENIQQWTFFEIYPAENFNEQSSINFNLTKDRDIFY
;
A
#
# COMPACT_ATOMS: atom_id res chain seq x y z
N MET A 1 -27.89 2.54 15.22
CA MET A 1 -27.37 2.77 13.85
C MET A 1 -25.89 2.42 13.87
N ASP A 2 -25.47 1.19 14.09
CA ASP A 2 -25.82 -0.15 13.56
C ASP A 2 -24.83 -0.58 12.47
N ASN A 3 -23.81 -1.31 12.97
CA ASN A 3 -22.90 -2.25 12.30
C ASN A 3 -22.03 -1.73 11.14
N HIS A 4 -20.88 -1.13 11.48
CA HIS A 4 -19.71 -1.16 10.60
C HIS A 4 -18.89 -2.42 10.84
N TYR A 5 -19.34 -3.50 10.21
CA TYR A 5 -18.55 -4.71 9.98
C TYR A 5 -18.62 -5.00 8.48
N LEU A 6 -17.47 -5.12 7.81
CA LEU A 6 -17.44 -5.53 6.41
C LEU A 6 -18.07 -6.94 6.28
N PRO A 7 -19.03 -7.18 5.38
CA PRO A 7 -19.81 -8.41 5.37
C PRO A 7 -19.05 -9.73 5.19
N ASN A 8 -17.75 -9.72 4.84
CA ASN A 8 -17.04 -10.92 4.38
C ASN A 8 -15.69 -11.19 5.07
N PHE A 9 -15.33 -10.48 6.14
CA PHE A 9 -14.05 -10.67 6.82
C PHE A 9 -14.16 -11.68 8.00
N ASP A 10 -13.60 -12.88 7.81
CA ASP A 10 -13.52 -13.93 8.84
C ASP A 10 -12.17 -13.88 9.57
N LYS A 11 -12.14 -13.13 10.68
CA LYS A 11 -10.96 -12.97 11.55
C LYS A 11 -10.43 -14.28 12.15
N GLU A 12 -11.26 -15.33 12.23
CA GLU A 12 -10.87 -16.59 12.87
C GLU A 12 -10.03 -17.47 11.94
N LYS A 13 -10.13 -17.25 10.63
CA LYS A 13 -9.38 -17.99 9.61
C LYS A 13 -8.05 -17.34 9.23
N SER A 14 -7.88 -16.03 9.49
CA SER A 14 -6.68 -15.30 9.12
C SER A 14 -5.80 -14.98 10.34
N LYS A 15 -4.49 -15.16 10.18
CA LYS A 15 -3.53 -14.81 11.22
C LYS A 15 -3.39 -13.29 11.31
N ALA A 16 -3.54 -12.76 12.52
CA ALA A 16 -3.37 -11.35 12.81
C ALA A 16 -1.89 -10.94 12.84
N TYR A 17 -1.58 -9.76 12.29
CA TYR A 17 -0.26 -9.15 12.35
C TYR A 17 -0.34 -7.67 12.75
N THR A 18 0.51 -7.26 13.69
CA THR A 18 0.78 -5.84 13.89
C THR A 18 1.77 -5.36 12.81
N PRO A 19 1.78 -4.06 12.45
CA PRO A 19 2.77 -3.53 11.51
C PRO A 19 4.22 -3.82 11.92
N ILE A 20 4.51 -3.79 13.23
CA ILE A 20 5.81 -4.16 13.81
C ILE A 20 6.11 -5.65 13.59
N GLY A 21 5.12 -6.52 13.84
CA GLY A 21 5.25 -7.95 13.61
C GLY A 21 5.58 -8.29 12.16
N VAL A 22 4.93 -7.60 11.21
CA VAL A 22 5.24 -7.74 9.77
C VAL A 22 6.67 -7.31 9.47
N ARG A 23 7.13 -6.17 9.99
CA ARG A 23 8.52 -5.71 9.79
C ARG A 23 9.53 -6.76 10.25
N ASN A 24 9.31 -7.36 11.42
CA ASN A 24 10.20 -8.39 11.95
C ASN A 24 10.19 -9.66 11.08
N LEU A 25 9.02 -10.07 10.58
CA LEU A 25 8.91 -11.20 9.65
C LEU A 25 9.65 -10.92 8.34
N PHE A 26 9.52 -9.70 7.81
CA PHE A 26 10.23 -9.29 6.61
C PHE A 26 11.75 -9.27 6.84
N GLN A 27 12.22 -8.75 7.98
CA GLN A 27 13.65 -8.76 8.32
C GLN A 27 14.19 -10.19 8.42
N ASN A 28 13.45 -11.12 9.05
CA ASN A 28 13.87 -12.53 9.10
C ASN A 28 14.01 -13.15 7.70
N ALA A 29 13.12 -12.79 6.77
CA ALA A 29 13.23 -13.23 5.38
C ALA A 29 14.48 -12.63 4.70
N VAL A 30 14.76 -11.35 4.94
CA VAL A 30 15.98 -10.68 4.44
C VAL A 30 17.24 -11.35 5.01
N ASP A 31 17.27 -11.66 6.29
CA ASP A 31 18.41 -12.32 6.95
C ASP A 31 18.63 -13.73 6.38
N SER A 32 17.54 -14.46 6.07
CA SER A 32 17.62 -15.78 5.40
C SER A 32 18.18 -15.71 3.97
N GLU A 33 18.10 -14.54 3.35
CA GLU A 33 18.70 -14.23 2.04
C GLU A 33 20.03 -13.46 2.19
N ASN A 34 20.75 -13.67 3.31
CA ASN A 34 22.04 -13.05 3.62
C ASN A 34 22.02 -11.51 3.61
N GLY A 35 20.92 -10.90 4.07
CA GLY A 35 20.75 -9.45 4.08
C GLY A 35 20.31 -8.87 2.73
N ASN A 36 20.06 -9.69 1.71
CA ASN A 36 19.69 -9.22 0.38
C ASN A 36 18.18 -8.95 0.26
N ILE A 37 17.79 -7.70 0.52
CA ILE A 37 16.39 -7.26 0.40
C ILE A 37 15.82 -7.46 -1.01
N GLU A 38 16.63 -7.29 -2.06
CA GLU A 38 16.13 -7.48 -3.44
C GLU A 38 15.81 -8.94 -3.73
N ALA A 39 16.56 -9.89 -3.16
CA ALA A 39 16.28 -11.31 -3.33
C ALA A 39 14.90 -11.68 -2.78
N VAL A 40 14.52 -11.10 -1.62
CA VAL A 40 13.18 -11.27 -1.04
C VAL A 40 12.11 -10.76 -2.00
N PHE A 41 12.26 -9.54 -2.52
CA PHE A 41 11.31 -8.92 -3.46
C PHE A 41 11.23 -9.63 -4.83
N LYS A 42 12.33 -10.23 -5.31
CA LYS A 42 12.37 -10.95 -6.59
C LYS A 42 11.72 -12.33 -6.48
N ASN A 43 11.76 -12.97 -5.32
CA ASN A 43 11.18 -14.30 -5.09
C ASN A 43 9.68 -14.22 -4.73
N LYS A 44 8.86 -13.72 -5.65
CA LYS A 44 7.41 -13.55 -5.44
C LYS A 44 6.67 -14.85 -5.17
N HIS A 45 7.09 -15.96 -5.78
CA HIS A 45 6.44 -17.26 -5.55
C HIS A 45 6.44 -17.63 -4.07
N LYS A 46 7.52 -17.31 -3.35
CA LYS A 46 7.64 -17.61 -1.91
C LYS A 46 7.12 -16.46 -1.03
N ASN A 47 7.35 -15.22 -1.44
CA ASN A 47 7.24 -14.07 -0.55
C ASN A 47 6.08 -13.12 -0.85
N LYS A 48 5.21 -13.40 -1.85
CA LYS A 48 4.13 -12.49 -2.28
C LYS A 48 3.35 -11.89 -1.10
N ASN A 49 2.68 -12.73 -0.30
CA ASN A 49 1.83 -12.25 0.79
C ASN A 49 2.61 -11.50 1.88
N LEU A 50 3.88 -11.89 2.12
CA LEU A 50 4.75 -11.19 3.07
C LEU A 50 5.13 -9.79 2.55
N ILE A 51 5.39 -9.66 1.25
CA ILE A 51 5.70 -8.38 0.61
C ILE A 51 4.47 -7.47 0.62
N GLU A 52 3.29 -8.01 0.32
CA GLU A 52 2.02 -7.28 0.39
C GLU A 52 1.75 -6.76 1.81
N LEU A 53 1.86 -7.64 2.82
CA LEU A 53 1.77 -7.23 4.22
C LEU A 53 2.81 -6.16 4.57
N TYR A 54 4.05 -6.28 4.07
CA TYR A 54 5.11 -5.31 4.32
C TYR A 54 4.73 -3.91 3.81
N HIS A 55 4.21 -3.79 2.60
CA HIS A 55 3.73 -2.51 2.07
C HIS A 55 2.51 -1.98 2.86
N ALA A 56 1.55 -2.85 3.17
CA ALA A 56 0.39 -2.51 3.99
C ALA A 56 0.78 -1.99 5.38
N SER A 57 1.84 -2.55 5.98
CA SER A 57 2.34 -2.14 7.30
C SER A 57 2.79 -0.68 7.33
N PHE A 58 3.44 -0.19 6.28
CA PHE A 58 3.84 1.21 6.22
C PHE A 58 2.66 2.14 6.02
N LEU A 59 1.65 1.74 5.27
CA LEU A 59 0.41 2.51 5.17
C LEU A 59 -0.27 2.61 6.55
N ALA A 60 -0.40 1.49 7.27
CA ALA A 60 -0.97 1.46 8.62
C ALA A 60 -0.21 2.38 9.59
N LEU A 61 1.13 2.33 9.57
CA LEU A 61 1.98 3.20 10.40
C LEU A 61 1.85 4.68 10.02
N SER A 62 1.73 4.98 8.73
CA SER A 62 1.50 6.34 8.25
C SER A 62 0.15 6.89 8.74
N ILE A 63 -0.91 6.07 8.70
CA ILE A 63 -2.23 6.46 9.21
C ILE A 63 -2.19 6.62 10.74
N LYS A 64 -1.50 5.74 11.47
CA LYS A 64 -1.27 5.90 12.92
C LYS A 64 -0.62 7.23 13.23
N LYS A 65 0.45 7.59 12.51
CA LYS A 65 1.14 8.86 12.69
C LYS A 65 0.23 10.06 12.42
N TRP A 66 -0.59 9.99 11.37
CA TRP A 66 -1.41 11.11 10.95
C TRP A 66 -2.68 11.30 11.79
N LEU A 67 -3.36 10.20 12.12
CA LEU A 67 -4.71 10.21 12.71
C LEU A 67 -4.78 9.56 14.10
N GLY A 68 -3.69 8.96 14.59
CA GLY A 68 -3.71 8.22 15.86
C GLY A 68 -4.54 6.94 15.83
N LYS A 69 -4.85 6.43 14.64
CA LYS A 69 -5.60 5.17 14.44
C LYS A 69 -4.65 4.00 14.27
N GLU A 70 -4.89 2.94 15.02
CA GLU A 70 -4.04 1.74 14.99
C GLU A 70 -4.78 0.60 14.33
N TYR A 71 -4.09 -0.10 13.44
CA TYR A 71 -4.67 -1.19 12.67
C TYR A 71 -3.91 -2.49 12.91
N THR A 72 -4.68 -3.57 13.07
CA THR A 72 -4.20 -4.94 12.94
C THR A 72 -4.44 -5.40 11.50
N LEU A 73 -3.43 -6.04 10.90
CA LEU A 73 -3.44 -6.49 9.51
C LEU A 73 -3.77 -7.98 9.45
N TYR A 74 -4.69 -8.32 8.55
CA TYR A 74 -5.10 -9.69 8.29
C TYR A 74 -4.96 -9.98 6.80
N PRO A 75 -4.00 -10.82 6.37
CA PRO A 75 -3.89 -11.21 4.98
C PRO A 75 -5.10 -12.05 4.56
N ASP A 76 -5.50 -11.92 3.30
CA ASP A 76 -6.55 -12.72 2.68
C ASP A 76 -6.25 -12.91 1.18
N ASP A 77 -7.03 -13.74 0.48
CA ASP A 77 -6.82 -14.02 -0.95
C ASP A 77 -7.51 -13.00 -1.87
N SER A 78 -8.61 -12.38 -1.41
CA SER A 78 -9.34 -11.35 -2.17
C SER A 78 -10.25 -10.50 -1.27
N PRO A 79 -9.86 -9.26 -0.93
CA PRO A 79 -8.62 -8.56 -1.30
C PRO A 79 -7.38 -9.09 -0.56
N ASP A 80 -6.20 -8.59 -0.92
CA ASP A 80 -4.92 -9.05 -0.34
C ASP A 80 -4.80 -8.85 1.21
N VAL A 81 -5.34 -7.76 1.78
CA VAL A 81 -5.24 -7.46 3.23
C VAL A 81 -6.48 -6.74 3.78
N TYR A 82 -6.93 -7.09 4.98
CA TYR A 82 -7.88 -6.32 5.78
C TYR A 82 -7.19 -5.53 6.90
N PHE A 83 -7.57 -4.27 7.04
CA PHE A 83 -7.12 -3.37 8.11
C PHE A 83 -8.22 -3.28 9.15
N LEU A 84 -8.02 -3.85 10.34
CA LEU A 84 -8.98 -3.79 11.44
C LEU A 84 -8.55 -2.73 12.46
N ASP A 85 -9.38 -1.70 12.68
CA ASP A 85 -9.14 -0.67 13.67
C ASP A 85 -9.29 -1.24 15.08
N ASN A 86 -8.25 -1.06 15.89
CA ASN A 86 -8.15 -1.64 17.23
C ASN A 86 -9.16 -1.05 18.24
N LYS A 87 -9.76 0.12 17.96
CA LYS A 87 -10.66 0.81 18.91
C LYS A 87 -12.14 0.51 18.67
N ASN A 88 -12.56 0.48 17.41
CA ASN A 88 -13.98 0.39 17.06
C ASN A 88 -14.34 -0.89 16.28
N ASN A 89 -13.38 -1.79 16.03
CA ASN A 89 -13.56 -3.01 15.25
C ASN A 89 -14.09 -2.77 13.83
N GLU A 90 -13.89 -1.56 13.30
CA GLU A 90 -14.16 -1.28 11.89
C GLU A 90 -13.03 -1.84 11.05
N ALA A 91 -13.37 -2.53 9.97
CA ALA A 91 -12.40 -3.00 9.00
C ALA A 91 -12.57 -2.29 7.67
N PHE A 92 -11.48 -2.04 6.95
CA PHE A 92 -11.53 -1.72 5.52
C PHE A 92 -10.63 -2.69 4.73
N PRO A 93 -11.05 -3.11 3.52
CA PRO A 93 -10.27 -4.00 2.70
C PRO A 93 -9.25 -3.23 1.85
N VAL A 94 -8.07 -3.80 1.63
CA VAL A 94 -6.99 -3.22 0.83
C VAL A 94 -6.45 -4.24 -0.15
N GLU A 95 -6.67 -3.97 -1.43
CA GLU A 95 -6.02 -4.66 -2.54
C GLU A 95 -4.65 -4.03 -2.81
N ILE A 96 -3.64 -4.83 -3.14
CA ILE A 96 -2.27 -4.36 -3.32
C ILE A 96 -1.80 -4.62 -4.75
N MET A 97 -1.13 -3.62 -5.32
CA MET A 97 -0.47 -3.71 -6.62
C MET A 97 0.95 -3.19 -6.51
N GLU A 98 1.93 -4.08 -6.66
CA GLU A 98 3.32 -3.67 -6.75
C GLU A 98 3.69 -3.25 -8.18
N LEU A 99 4.19 -2.03 -8.32
CA LEU A 99 4.76 -1.51 -9.56
C LEU A 99 6.27 -1.72 -9.56
N TYR A 100 6.70 -2.77 -10.25
CA TYR A 100 8.12 -3.03 -10.49
C TYR A 100 8.59 -2.24 -11.71
N PHE A 101 8.97 -0.99 -11.51
CA PHE A 101 9.74 -0.24 -12.50
C PHE A 101 11.22 -0.66 -12.40
N HIS A 102 11.54 -1.85 -12.90
CA HIS A 102 12.94 -2.32 -12.99
C HIS A 102 13.65 -1.84 -14.26
N GLU A 103 13.01 -1.10 -15.15
CA GLU A 103 13.62 -0.65 -16.40
C GLU A 103 14.22 0.74 -16.29
N ASN A 104 15.53 0.74 -16.05
CA ASN A 104 16.55 1.55 -16.71
C ASN A 104 16.11 2.91 -17.31
N ASN A 105 16.67 3.99 -16.75
CA ASN A 105 17.12 5.17 -17.52
C ASN A 105 16.14 5.83 -18.52
N SER A 106 14.82 5.77 -18.30
CA SER A 106 13.92 6.69 -19.02
C SER A 106 13.79 7.99 -18.24
N SER A 107 14.22 9.09 -18.85
CA SER A 107 14.21 10.44 -18.27
C SER A 107 12.79 11.01 -18.06
N LYS A 108 11.73 10.28 -18.41
CA LYS A 108 10.34 10.71 -18.26
C LYS A 108 9.37 9.54 -18.12
N ILE A 109 8.58 9.55 -17.04
CA ILE A 109 7.50 8.58 -16.81
C ILE A 109 6.33 8.88 -17.78
N ASP A 110 5.83 7.87 -18.49
CA ASP A 110 4.60 7.96 -19.29
C ASP A 110 3.39 7.65 -18.40
N TYR A 111 2.81 8.70 -17.81
CA TYR A 111 1.69 8.57 -16.88
C TYR A 111 0.44 7.96 -17.51
N LYS A 112 0.23 8.14 -18.82
CA LYS A 112 -0.92 7.56 -19.53
C LYS A 112 -0.78 6.04 -19.59
N LYS A 113 0.41 5.55 -19.98
CA LYS A 113 0.69 4.10 -19.98
C LYS A 113 0.65 3.51 -18.58
N LEU A 114 1.17 4.23 -17.59
CA LEU A 114 1.13 3.80 -16.19
C LEU A 114 -0.31 3.65 -15.68
N ALA A 115 -1.14 4.68 -15.86
CA ALA A 115 -2.53 4.64 -15.42
C ALA A 115 -3.34 3.54 -16.14
N GLN A 116 -3.14 3.39 -17.46
CA GLN A 116 -3.75 2.29 -18.23
C GLN A 116 -3.32 0.92 -17.67
N HIS A 117 -2.02 0.72 -17.40
CA HIS A 117 -1.52 -0.53 -16.85
C HIS A 117 -2.14 -0.86 -15.49
N ILE A 118 -2.27 0.13 -14.60
CA ILE A 118 -2.93 -0.05 -13.29
C ILE A 118 -4.40 -0.43 -13.51
N PHE A 119 -5.10 0.27 -14.41
CA PHE A 119 -6.51 0.01 -14.69
C PHE A 119 -6.75 -1.39 -15.27
N ASP A 120 -5.96 -1.81 -16.26
CA ASP A 120 -6.05 -3.13 -16.86
C ASP A 120 -5.79 -4.26 -15.85
N LYS A 121 -4.95 -4.00 -14.85
CA LYS A 121 -4.59 -5.00 -13.83
C LYS A 121 -5.58 -5.09 -12.68
N LYS A 122 -6.14 -3.97 -12.23
CA LYS A 122 -6.96 -3.92 -11.01
C LYS A 122 -8.30 -3.24 -11.20
N GLY A 123 -8.39 -2.23 -12.05
CA GLY A 123 -9.60 -1.41 -12.24
C GLY A 123 -10.78 -2.15 -12.90
N LEU A 124 -10.51 -3.22 -13.64
CA LEU A 124 -11.54 -4.06 -14.26
C LEU A 124 -12.13 -5.13 -13.33
N ILE A 125 -11.50 -5.38 -12.18
CA ILE A 125 -11.92 -6.42 -11.24
C ILE A 125 -12.98 -5.83 -10.30
N ASN A 126 -14.13 -6.48 -10.21
CA ASN A 126 -15.20 -6.10 -9.30
C ASN A 126 -14.92 -6.64 -7.89
N PHE A 127 -14.02 -5.97 -7.17
CA PHE A 127 -13.79 -6.23 -5.76
C PHE A 127 -14.99 -5.75 -4.92
N PRO A 128 -15.22 -6.32 -3.72
CA PRO A 128 -16.04 -5.64 -2.71
C PRO A 128 -15.48 -4.23 -2.47
N GLN A 129 -16.33 -3.32 -1.98
CA GLN A 129 -15.97 -1.92 -1.68
C GLN A 129 -14.66 -1.84 -0.88
N CYS A 130 -13.55 -1.53 -1.57
CA CYS A 130 -12.18 -1.65 -1.05
C CYS A 130 -11.28 -0.51 -1.50
N HIS A 131 -10.13 -0.40 -0.83
CA HIS A 131 -9.05 0.49 -1.22
C HIS A 131 -8.04 -0.25 -2.11
N LEU A 132 -7.33 0.49 -2.95
CA LEU A 132 -6.18 -0.01 -3.71
C LEU A 132 -4.89 0.64 -3.19
N LEU A 133 -3.92 -0.13 -2.73
CA LEU A 133 -2.56 0.33 -2.45
C LEU A 133 -1.64 -0.03 -3.62
N ILE A 134 -1.19 0.99 -4.32
CA ILE A 134 -0.22 0.89 -5.39
C ILE A 134 1.17 1.12 -4.80
N ALA A 135 1.92 0.04 -4.59
CA ALA A 135 3.25 0.08 -4.02
C ALA A 135 4.29 0.35 -5.10
N SER A 136 4.87 1.55 -5.11
CA SER A 136 5.86 1.95 -6.11
C SER A 136 7.23 2.23 -5.51
N ARG A 137 8.25 1.54 -6.02
CA ARG A 137 9.67 1.83 -5.72
C ARG A 137 10.27 2.78 -6.76
N ILE A 138 9.51 3.79 -7.20
CA ILE A 138 10.00 4.81 -8.13
C ILE A 138 11.01 5.69 -7.42
N VAL A 139 12.12 5.99 -8.10
CA VAL A 139 13.05 7.05 -7.68
C VAL A 139 12.31 8.39 -7.77
N GLU A 140 11.95 8.95 -6.61
CA GLU A 140 11.08 10.13 -6.42
C GLU A 140 11.37 11.30 -7.36
N LYS A 141 12.64 11.54 -7.72
CA LYS A 141 13.09 12.73 -8.48
C LYS A 141 12.35 12.97 -9.80
N ASN A 142 11.70 11.94 -10.36
CA ASN A 142 10.99 12.03 -11.64
C ASN A 142 9.46 11.80 -11.54
N PHE A 143 8.91 11.64 -10.33
CA PHE A 143 7.49 11.34 -10.15
C PHE A 143 6.66 12.60 -9.89
N ASN A 144 5.59 12.76 -10.66
CA ASN A 144 4.61 13.84 -10.58
C ASN A 144 3.23 13.22 -10.31
N ILE A 145 2.82 13.26 -9.04
CA ILE A 145 1.54 12.69 -8.61
C ILE A 145 0.34 13.36 -9.31
N SER A 146 0.44 14.66 -9.61
CA SER A 146 -0.64 15.43 -10.21
C SER A 146 -0.87 15.03 -11.67
N GLU A 147 0.20 14.70 -12.40
CA GLU A 147 0.09 14.09 -13.73
C GLU A 147 -0.49 12.67 -13.65
N LEU A 148 -0.04 11.84 -12.71
CA LEU A 148 -0.62 10.50 -12.53
C LEU A 148 -2.13 10.58 -12.20
N TYR A 149 -2.53 11.43 -11.26
CA TYR A 149 -3.94 11.61 -10.90
C TYR A 149 -4.79 12.00 -12.10
N ARG A 150 -4.32 12.93 -12.94
CA ARG A 150 -5.03 13.36 -14.16
C ARG A 150 -5.29 12.20 -15.12
N GLU A 151 -4.40 11.21 -15.16
CA GLU A 151 -4.57 10.01 -16.00
C GLU A 151 -5.45 8.96 -15.31
N ILE A 152 -5.28 8.73 -14.01
CA ILE A 152 -6.09 7.78 -13.22
C ILE A 152 -7.58 8.13 -13.26
N LYS A 153 -7.94 9.41 -13.12
CA LYS A 153 -9.35 9.85 -13.10
C LYS A 153 -10.08 9.73 -14.45
N LYS A 154 -9.40 9.32 -15.51
CA LYS A 154 -10.02 9.05 -16.82
C LYS A 154 -10.78 7.72 -16.85
N PHE A 155 -10.55 6.86 -15.87
CA PHE A 155 -11.18 5.55 -15.76
C PHE A 155 -12.30 5.54 -14.73
N SER A 156 -13.25 4.61 -14.87
CA SER A 156 -14.28 4.35 -13.87
C SER A 156 -13.80 3.25 -12.93
N TRP A 157 -13.62 3.58 -11.66
CA TRP A 157 -13.04 2.68 -10.66
C TRP A 157 -14.10 2.14 -9.70
N TYR A 158 -13.91 0.90 -9.25
CA TYR A 158 -14.69 0.30 -8.16
C TYR A 158 -14.10 0.58 -6.77
N PHE A 159 -12.84 1.03 -6.70
CA PHE A 159 -12.17 1.34 -5.45
C PHE A 159 -12.68 2.66 -4.87
N GLU A 160 -12.91 2.70 -3.55
CA GLU A 160 -13.28 3.94 -2.84
C GLU A 160 -12.11 4.94 -2.80
N ARG A 161 -10.90 4.39 -2.72
CA ARG A 161 -9.67 5.13 -2.50
C ARG A 161 -8.49 4.39 -3.11
N ILE A 162 -7.59 5.16 -3.69
CA ILE A 162 -6.31 4.66 -4.19
C ILE A 162 -5.21 5.32 -3.36
N TRP A 163 -4.36 4.52 -2.72
CA TRP A 163 -3.14 4.94 -2.07
C TRP A 163 -1.97 4.68 -3.01
N PHE A 164 -1.32 5.74 -3.49
CA PHE A 164 -0.10 5.58 -4.29
C PHE A 164 1.12 5.79 -3.40
N SER A 165 1.94 4.77 -3.20
CA SER A 165 3.15 4.87 -2.38
C SER A 165 4.40 5.10 -3.23
N VAL A 166 5.27 5.97 -2.76
CA VAL A 166 6.60 6.25 -3.32
C VAL A 166 7.63 6.13 -2.20
N TYR A 167 8.73 5.43 -2.48
CA TYR A 167 9.86 5.34 -1.56
C TYR A 167 11.02 6.24 -1.99
N THR A 168 11.43 7.15 -1.10
CA THR A 168 12.59 8.02 -1.28
C THR A 168 13.79 7.49 -0.51
N GLU A 169 14.73 6.85 -1.21
CA GLU A 169 15.88 6.16 -0.61
C GLU A 169 16.77 7.09 0.23
N ASN A 170 17.10 8.28 -0.27
CA ASN A 170 18.05 9.20 0.38
C ASN A 170 17.62 9.64 1.79
N ILE A 171 16.31 9.74 2.02
CA ILE A 171 15.74 10.10 3.33
C ILE A 171 15.01 8.92 3.99
N GLN A 172 15.04 7.73 3.37
CA GLN A 172 14.39 6.52 3.85
C GLN A 172 12.92 6.74 4.23
N GLN A 173 12.16 7.36 3.33
CA GLN A 173 10.76 7.74 3.59
C GLN A 173 9.82 7.09 2.60
N TRP A 174 8.72 6.55 3.10
CA TRP A 174 7.54 6.26 2.32
C TRP A 174 6.59 7.45 2.34
N THR A 175 6.18 7.89 1.16
CA THR A 175 5.15 8.91 0.96
C THR A 175 3.94 8.22 0.32
N PHE A 176 2.77 8.33 0.93
CA PHE A 176 1.52 7.81 0.41
C PHE A 176 0.62 8.96 0.00
N PHE A 177 0.25 9.00 -1.28
CA PHE A 177 -0.70 9.95 -1.81
C PHE A 177 -2.08 9.32 -1.84
N GLU A 178 -3.05 9.99 -1.23
CA GLU A 178 -4.44 9.58 -1.23
C GLU A 178 -5.14 10.16 -2.46
N ILE A 179 -5.66 9.28 -3.30
CA ILE A 179 -6.42 9.62 -4.50
C ILE A 179 -7.85 9.10 -4.34
N TYR A 180 -8.80 10.01 -4.46
CA TYR A 180 -10.22 9.68 -4.58
C TYR A 180 -10.59 9.65 -6.07
N PRO A 181 -10.92 8.48 -6.64
CA PRO A 181 -11.14 8.37 -8.09
C PRO A 181 -12.32 9.21 -8.62
N ALA A 182 -13.33 9.45 -7.77
CA ALA A 182 -14.53 10.19 -8.10
C ALA A 182 -14.52 11.68 -7.66
N GLU A 183 -13.49 12.12 -6.92
CA GLU A 183 -13.41 13.48 -6.37
C GLU A 183 -12.22 14.27 -6.91
N ASN A 184 -12.20 15.59 -6.66
CA ASN A 184 -11.07 16.45 -7.01
C ASN A 184 -9.86 16.14 -6.12
N PHE A 185 -8.72 15.84 -6.73
CA PHE A 185 -7.47 15.61 -6.00
C PHE A 185 -6.94 16.88 -5.34
N ASN A 186 -6.48 16.72 -4.12
CA ASN A 186 -5.71 17.72 -3.40
C ASN A 186 -4.30 17.16 -3.15
N GLU A 187 -3.27 17.85 -3.65
CA GLU A 187 -1.86 17.48 -3.43
C GLU A 187 -1.48 17.44 -1.94
N GLN A 188 -2.26 18.09 -1.08
CA GLN A 188 -2.09 18.05 0.37
C GLN A 188 -2.54 16.72 1.00
N SER A 189 -3.24 15.85 0.27
CA SER A 189 -3.70 14.55 0.77
C SER A 189 -2.57 13.51 0.69
N SER A 190 -1.44 13.79 1.33
CA SER A 190 -0.33 12.86 1.46
C SER A 190 0.06 12.62 2.92
N ILE A 191 0.45 11.39 3.22
CA ILE A 191 0.97 10.98 4.53
C ILE A 191 2.34 10.36 4.38
N ASN A 192 3.20 10.59 5.37
CA ASN A 192 4.62 10.25 5.29
C ASN A 192 5.07 9.40 6.47
N PHE A 193 5.83 8.36 6.19
CA PHE A 193 6.50 7.54 7.19
C PHE A 193 7.99 7.40 6.90
N ASN A 194 8.81 7.96 7.78
CA ASN A 194 10.26 7.96 7.69
C ASN A 194 10.84 6.88 8.59
N LEU A 195 11.57 5.92 8.00
CA LEU A 195 12.11 4.76 8.71
C LEU A 195 13.06 5.12 9.86
N THR A 196 13.75 6.26 9.75
CA THR A 196 14.69 6.72 10.78
C THR A 196 14.04 7.64 11.80
N LYS A 197 13.34 8.67 11.34
CA LYS A 197 12.79 9.73 12.19
C LYS A 197 11.55 9.27 12.96
N ASP A 198 10.74 8.40 12.38
CA ASP A 198 9.48 7.95 13.00
C ASP A 198 9.64 6.60 13.72
N ARG A 199 10.88 6.21 14.04
CA ARG A 199 11.18 4.90 14.65
C ARG A 199 10.44 4.68 15.98
N ASP A 200 10.10 5.76 16.68
CA ASP A 200 9.44 5.67 17.99
C ASP A 200 7.99 5.18 17.85
N ILE A 201 7.38 5.27 16.66
CA ILE A 201 6.03 4.74 16.38
C ILE A 201 6.01 3.20 16.41
N PHE A 202 7.19 2.56 16.34
CA PHE A 202 7.34 1.12 16.50
C PHE A 202 7.36 0.65 17.97
N TYR A 203 7.34 1.55 18.95
CA TYR A 203 7.37 1.25 20.40
C TYR A 203 6.12 1.80 21.12
#